data_AF-A0A354M267-F1
#
_entry.id   AF-A0A354M267-F1
#
_cell.length_a   1.000
_cell.length_b   1.000
_cell.length_c   1.000
_cell.angle_alpha   90.00
_cell.angle_beta   90.00
_cell.angle_gamma   90.00
#
_symmetry.space_group_name_H-M   'P 1'
#
loop_
_entity.id
_entity.type
_entity.pdbx_description
1 polymer ?
#
loop_
_entity_poly.entity_id
_entity_poly.type
_entity_poly.pdbx_seq_one_letter_code
_entity_poly.pdbx_strand_id
1 'polypeptide(L)'
;HKDKVPEEWIRKQTLVNAERYITQELKEYEEKILGAEEKIITLETRLFNELILALNEYIPAIQHDATQIARLDCLLSFAKIAKENRYIRPEVNDSLEI
;
A
#
# COMPACT_ATOMS: atom_id res chain seq x y z
N HIS A 1 4.56 -33.39 37.53
CA HIS A 1 5.22 -32.35 36.71
C HIS A 1 4.66 -30.93 36.94
N LYS A 2 3.82 -30.70 37.98
CA LYS A 2 3.45 -29.34 38.44
C LYS A 2 4.45 -28.75 39.46
N ASP A 3 5.26 -29.60 40.10
CA ASP A 3 6.23 -29.22 41.15
C ASP A 3 7.59 -28.70 40.64
N LYS A 4 7.69 -28.29 39.37
CA LYS A 4 8.95 -27.75 38.79
C LYS A 4 8.82 -26.31 38.31
N VAL A 5 7.69 -25.65 38.57
CA VAL A 5 7.47 -24.26 38.16
C VAL A 5 7.88 -23.35 39.32
N PRO A 6 8.86 -22.45 39.14
CA PRO A 6 9.25 -21.47 40.16
C PRO A 6 8.06 -20.58 40.57
N GLU A 7 7.95 -20.20 41.85
CA GLU A 7 6.85 -19.33 42.34
C GLU A 7 6.79 -17.95 41.67
N GLU A 8 7.90 -17.52 41.06
CA GLU A 8 8.02 -16.25 40.34
C GLU A 8 7.29 -16.23 38.99
N TRP A 9 6.75 -17.38 38.57
CA TRP A 9 6.09 -17.55 37.28
C TRP A 9 4.58 -17.34 37.42
N ILE A 10 4.11 -16.19 36.93
CA ILE A 10 2.68 -15.84 36.96
C ILE A 10 1.98 -16.56 35.80
N ARG A 11 0.93 -17.32 36.09
CA ARG A 11 0.17 -18.08 35.08
C ARG A 11 -0.69 -17.13 34.22
N LYS A 12 -0.46 -17.09 32.91
CA LYS A 12 -1.12 -16.16 31.96
C LYS A 12 -2.30 -16.79 31.20
N GLN A 13 -2.22 -18.08 30.82
CA GLN A 13 -3.28 -18.76 30.05
C GLN A 13 -3.19 -20.29 30.21
N THR A 14 -4.34 -20.98 30.25
CA THR A 14 -4.41 -22.46 30.23
C THR A 14 -4.91 -22.91 28.87
N LEU A 15 -4.11 -23.72 28.16
CA LEU A 15 -4.47 -24.37 26.90
C LEU A 15 -4.74 -25.85 27.14
N VAL A 16 -5.47 -26.49 26.21
CA VAL A 16 -5.93 -27.89 26.32
C VAL A 16 -4.80 -28.88 26.62
N ASN A 17 -3.55 -28.58 26.22
CA ASN A 17 -2.37 -29.44 26.46
C ASN A 17 -1.15 -28.70 27.06
N ALA A 18 -1.27 -27.43 27.48
CA ALA A 18 -0.13 -26.66 27.99
C ALA A 18 -0.55 -25.49 28.90
N GLU A 19 0.37 -25.05 29.77
CA GLU A 19 0.18 -23.87 30.63
C GLU A 19 1.22 -22.80 30.23
N ARG A 20 0.77 -21.57 29.97
CA ARG A 20 1.65 -20.43 29.70
C ARG A 20 1.91 -19.65 30.99
N TYR A 21 3.18 -19.40 31.27
CA TYR A 21 3.66 -18.63 32.40
C TYR A 21 4.44 -17.40 31.91
N ILE A 22 4.40 -16.32 32.68
CA ILE A 22 5.16 -15.09 32.42
C ILE A 22 5.90 -14.69 33.70
N THR A 23 7.15 -14.26 33.58
CA THR A 23 7.90 -13.64 34.68
C THR A 23 7.68 -12.14 34.67
N GLN A 24 7.90 -11.49 35.82
CA GLN A 24 7.78 -10.03 35.93
C GLN A 24 8.72 -9.30 34.95
N GLU A 25 9.97 -9.76 34.80
CA GLU A 25 10.92 -9.22 33.83
C GLU A 25 10.41 -9.31 32.39
N LEU A 26 9.84 -10.46 31.99
CA LEU A 26 9.28 -10.63 30.64
C LEU A 26 8.09 -9.71 30.38
N LYS A 27 7.31 -9.38 31.43
CA LYS A 27 6.19 -8.44 31.32
C LYS A 27 6.68 -7.00 31.09
N GLU A 28 7.74 -6.57 31.78
CA GLU A 28 8.35 -5.25 31.56
C GLU A 28 8.96 -5.13 30.16
N TYR A 29 9.60 -6.19 29.65
CA TYR A 29 10.06 -6.24 28.27
C TYR A 29 8.90 -6.21 27.26
N GLU A 30 7.83 -6.96 27.50
CA GLU A 30 6.61 -6.95 26.66
C GLU A 30 6.01 -5.54 26.57
N GLU A 31 5.86 -4.86 27.71
CA GLU A 31 5.33 -3.48 27.77
C GLU A 31 6.24 -2.47 27.07
N LYS A 32 7.57 -2.62 27.22
CA LYS A 32 8.55 -1.79 26.51
C LYS A 32 8.51 -2.00 24.99
N ILE A 33 8.34 -3.24 24.54
CA ILE A 33 8.24 -3.58 23.12
C ILE A 33 6.94 -2.99 22.55
N LEU A 34 5.80 -3.23 23.21
CA LEU A 34 4.51 -2.71 22.79
C LEU A 34 4.50 -1.17 22.69
N GLY A 35 5.07 -0.50 23.70
CA GLY A 35 5.20 0.96 23.68
C GLY A 35 6.18 1.48 22.62
N ALA A 36 7.15 0.68 22.20
CA ALA A 36 8.04 1.02 21.08
C ALA A 36 7.33 0.84 19.73
N GLU A 37 6.59 -0.25 19.55
CA GLU A 37 5.79 -0.50 18.34
C GLU A 37 4.76 0.61 18.10
N GLU A 38 4.04 1.04 19.14
CA GLU A 38 3.07 2.14 19.03
C GLU A 38 3.73 3.45 18.58
N LYS A 39 4.93 3.76 19.11
CA LYS A 39 5.70 4.94 18.71
C LYS A 39 6.18 4.85 17.27
N ILE A 40 6.62 3.67 16.84
CA ILE A 40 7.06 3.42 15.46
C ILE A 40 5.90 3.66 14.51
N ILE A 41 4.74 3.07 14.77
CA ILE A 41 3.54 3.23 13.91
C ILE A 41 3.11 4.69 13.85
N THR A 42 3.13 5.39 14.99
CA THR A 42 2.79 6.82 15.05
C THR A 42 3.77 7.64 14.20
N LEU A 43 5.06 7.36 14.29
CA LEU A 43 6.10 8.05 13.54
C LEU A 43 5.98 7.78 12.04
N GLU A 44 5.79 6.52 11.64
CA GLU A 44 5.59 6.13 10.24
C GLU A 44 4.37 6.82 9.64
N THR A 45 3.24 6.81 10.37
CA THR A 45 2.01 7.46 9.93
C THR A 45 2.23 8.96 9.72
N ARG A 46 2.96 9.61 10.63
CA ARG A 46 3.30 11.03 10.50
C ARG A 46 4.16 11.29 9.26
N LEU A 47 5.26 10.55 9.09
CA LEU A 47 6.18 10.72 7.97
C LEU A 47 5.48 10.43 6.62
N PHE A 48 4.63 9.41 6.58
CA PHE A 48 3.84 9.09 5.40
C PHE A 48 2.87 10.22 5.05
N ASN A 49 2.16 10.78 6.03
CA ASN A 49 1.27 11.92 5.79
C ASN A 49 2.03 13.16 5.32
N GLU A 50 3.20 13.45 5.90
CA GLU A 50 4.07 14.55 5.44
C GLU A 50 4.50 14.34 3.98
N LEU A 51 4.86 13.12 3.60
CA LEU A 51 5.18 12.77 2.21
C LEU A 51 3.99 12.97 1.26
N ILE A 52 2.80 12.52 1.64
CA ILE A 52 1.59 12.69 0.82
C ILE A 52 1.26 14.18 0.65
N LEU A 53 1.41 14.98 1.71
CA LEU A 53 1.22 16.42 1.63
C LEU A 53 2.22 17.08 0.68
N ALA A 54 3.50 16.68 0.74
CA ALA A 54 4.52 17.17 -0.18
C ALA A 54 4.24 16.76 -1.64
N LEU A 55 3.68 15.57 -1.86
CA LEU A 55 3.32 15.09 -3.20
C LEU A 55 2.14 15.84 -3.82
N ASN A 56 1.23 16.41 -3.02
CA ASN A 56 0.04 17.08 -3.54
C ASN A 56 0.36 18.22 -4.52
N GLU A 57 1.46 18.94 -4.31
CA GLU A 57 1.89 20.02 -5.21
C GLU A 57 2.27 19.51 -6.61
N TYR A 58 2.69 18.25 -6.73
CA TYR A 58 3.11 17.62 -7.98
C TYR A 58 1.99 16.88 -8.71
N ILE A 59 0.87 16.60 -8.03
CA ILE A 59 -0.28 15.89 -8.64
C ILE A 59 -0.74 16.53 -9.95
N PRO A 60 -0.90 17.87 -10.06
CA PRO A 60 -1.34 18.48 -11.31
C PRO A 60 -0.37 18.26 -12.47
N ALA A 61 0.94 18.31 -12.21
CA ALA A 61 1.96 18.06 -13.23
C ALA A 61 1.92 16.59 -13.69
N ILE A 62 1.83 15.65 -12.75
CA ILE A 62 1.71 14.22 -13.06
C ILE A 62 0.45 13.93 -13.89
N GLN A 63 -0.68 14.54 -13.54
CA GLN A 63 -1.94 14.39 -14.29
C GLN A 63 -1.85 15.00 -15.70
N HIS A 64 -1.19 16.14 -15.84
CA HIS A 64 -0.96 16.77 -17.13
C HIS A 64 -0.15 15.84 -18.05
N ASP A 65 0.98 15.33 -17.55
CA ASP A 65 1.87 14.44 -18.29
C ASP A 65 1.16 13.12 -18.65
N ALA A 66 0.43 12.54 -17.71
CA ALA A 66 -0.37 11.34 -17.94
C ALA A 66 -1.39 11.54 -19.07
N THR A 67 -2.03 12.71 -19.14
CA THR A 67 -2.98 13.04 -20.21
C THR A 67 -2.29 13.16 -21.57
N GLN A 68 -1.09 13.75 -21.63
CA GLN A 68 -0.32 13.84 -22.88
C GLN A 68 0.12 12.45 -23.37
N ILE A 69 0.62 11.62 -22.45
CA ILE A 69 1.05 10.26 -22.75
C ILE A 69 -0.13 9.42 -23.24
N ALA A 70 -1.30 9.52 -22.58
CA ALA A 70 -2.50 8.78 -22.98
C ALA A 70 -2.97 9.15 -24.39
N ARG A 71 -2.94 10.45 -24.75
CA ARG A 71 -3.26 10.90 -26.12
C ARG A 71 -2.28 10.34 -27.14
N LEU A 72 -0.99 10.39 -26.83
CA LEU A 72 0.06 9.87 -27.70
C LEU A 72 -0.09 8.37 -27.93
N ASP A 73 -0.37 7.61 -26.86
CA ASP A 73 -0.57 6.16 -26.93
C ASP A 73 -1.79 5.77 -27.78
N CYS A 74 -2.89 6.51 -27.62
CA CYS A 74 -4.10 6.32 -28.43
C CYS A 74 -3.83 6.60 -29.93
N LEU A 75 -3.19 7.72 -30.24
CA LEU A 75 -2.84 8.07 -31.63
C LEU A 75 -1.85 7.07 -32.24
N LEU A 76 -0.86 6.61 -31.46
CA LEU A 76 0.10 5.61 -31.90
C LEU A 76 -0.61 4.27 -32.18
N SER A 77 -1.54 3.87 -31.32
CA SER A 77 -2.34 2.67 -31.50
C SER A 77 -3.18 2.74 -32.79
N PHE A 78 -3.82 3.88 -33.06
CA PHE A 78 -4.54 4.10 -34.32
C PHE A 78 -3.62 4.05 -35.54
N ALA A 79 -2.44 4.69 -35.47
CA ALA A 79 -1.48 4.67 -36.57
C ALA A 79 -0.96 3.25 -36.87
N LYS A 80 -0.70 2.45 -35.83
CA LYS A 80 -0.29 1.04 -35.97
C LYS A 80 -1.38 0.22 -36.64
N ILE A 81 -2.62 0.29 -36.13
CA ILE A 81 -3.77 -0.44 -36.68
C ILE A 81 -4.03 -0.02 -38.14
N ALA A 82 -3.96 1.28 -38.44
CA ALA A 82 -4.16 1.78 -39.79
C ALA A 82 -3.09 1.26 -40.75
N LYS A 83 -1.83 1.19 -40.32
CA LYS A 83 -0.74 0.64 -41.14
C LYS A 83 -0.90 -0.87 -41.38
N GLU A 84 -1.23 -1.63 -40.34
CA GLU A 84 -1.40 -3.09 -40.43
C GLU A 84 -2.58 -3.48 -41.32
N ASN A 85 -3.69 -2.77 -41.20
CA ASN A 85 -4.92 -3.05 -41.95
C ASN A 85 -5.06 -2.22 -43.24
N ARG A 86 -4.03 -1.44 -43.59
CA ARG A 86 -4.02 -0.53 -44.76
C ARG A 86 -5.23 0.43 -44.79
N TYR A 87 -5.61 0.98 -43.65
CA TYR A 87 -6.66 1.99 -43.57
C TYR A 87 -6.19 3.31 -44.20
N ILE A 88 -7.12 3.99 -44.85
CA ILE A 88 -6.95 5.34 -45.39
C ILE A 88 -7.71 6.33 -44.52
N ARG A 89 -7.23 7.58 -44.47
CA ARG A 89 -7.93 8.65 -43.77
C ARG A 89 -9.27 8.92 -44.48
N PRO A 90 -10.42 8.81 -43.80
CA PRO A 90 -11.71 9.07 -44.42
C PRO A 90 -11.89 10.57 -44.70
N GLU A 91 -12.57 10.89 -45.80
CA GLU A 91 -13.10 12.23 -46.05
C GLU A 91 -14.50 12.31 -45.44
N VAL A 92 -14.74 13.34 -44.63
CA VAL A 92 -16.03 13.55 -43.96
C VAL A 92 -16.71 14.74 -44.63
N ASN A 93 -17.95 14.55 -45.06
CA ASN A 93 -18.83 15.57 -45.62
C ASN A 93 -20.15 15.62 -44.83
N ASP A 94 -21.00 16.61 -45.10
CA ASP A 94 -22.30 16.79 -44.43
C ASP A 94 -23.41 15.85 -44.98
N SER A 95 -23.06 14.92 -45.87
CA SER A 95 -24.00 13.99 -46.47
C SER A 95 -24.18 12.75 -45.60
N LEU A 96 -25.38 12.15 -45.65
CA LEU A 96 -25.71 10.89 -44.96
C LEU A 96 -25.39 9.64 -45.81
N GLU A 97 -24.76 9.82 -46.97
CA GLU A 97 -24.39 8.73 -47.87
C GLU A 97 -22.94 8.29 -47.61
N ILE A 98 -22.76 6.97 -47.47
CA ILE A 98 -21.49 6.29 -47.15
C ILE A 98 -20.70 6.02 -48.43
#